data_AF-A0A9W2X1U2-F1
#
_entry.id   AF-A0A9W2X1U2-F1
#
_cell.length_a   1.000
_cell.length_b   1.000
_cell.length_c   1.000
_cell.angle_alpha   90.00
_cell.angle_beta   90.00
_cell.angle_gamma   90.00
#
_symmetry.space_group_name_H-M   'P 1'
#
loop_
_entity.id
_entity.type
_entity.pdbx_description
1 polymer ?
#
loop_
_entity_poly.entity_id
_entity_poly.type
_entity_poly.pdbx_seq_one_letter_code
_entity_poly.pdbx_strand_id
1 'polypeptide(L)'
;MPPPSRVAPGEQQAGFPKVCRNAQQQLALISARARVPHPSSPEAELGKPQERTCSLPGINFNYGLYIRGQDGGVPEAIGHWNVFKQQPTCPHELSRDYIAMNRGAVKAGLVTARENFHYRQLNDIRVSDQDDRRLKKEPPSLPPNMTFGIRARPSTPFFDLLQHRYQQLWVQEQKAKQKAIKLEKKHKVILGKLYETRSSQLRKYKPPVKLDALWHMPHFQKVTPQPGPE
;
A
#
# COMPACT_ATOMS: atom_id res chain seq x y z
N MET A 1 -49.43 -30.62 6.97
CA MET A 1 -50.30 -29.43 6.82
C MET A 1 -49.46 -28.26 6.33
N PRO A 2 -50.00 -27.46 5.39
CA PRO A 2 -49.33 -26.35 4.71
C PRO A 2 -49.15 -25.11 5.61
N PRO A 3 -48.31 -24.13 5.22
CA PRO A 3 -48.07 -22.92 5.99
C PRO A 3 -49.06 -21.81 5.64
N PRO A 4 -49.20 -20.79 6.51
CA PRO A 4 -49.39 -19.42 6.02
C PRO A 4 -48.51 -18.46 6.84
N SER A 5 -48.11 -17.27 6.42
CA SER A 5 -48.10 -16.55 5.15
C SER A 5 -47.41 -15.22 5.48
N ARG A 6 -46.59 -14.72 4.55
CA ARG A 6 -45.99 -13.37 4.56
C ARG A 6 -47.00 -12.28 4.92
N VAL A 7 -46.57 -11.28 5.69
CA VAL A 7 -46.88 -9.86 5.44
C VAL A 7 -45.72 -8.97 5.94
N ALA A 8 -45.03 -8.31 5.01
CA ALA A 8 -44.53 -6.94 5.19
C ALA A 8 -45.50 -6.05 4.39
N PRO A 9 -45.82 -4.81 4.82
CA PRO A 9 -44.93 -3.70 4.45
C PRO A 9 -44.89 -2.57 5.50
N GLY A 10 -43.85 -1.75 5.44
CA GLY A 10 -43.72 -0.56 6.26
C GLY A 10 -42.55 0.30 5.80
N GLU A 11 -42.72 0.93 4.64
CA GLU A 11 -41.90 2.07 4.22
C GLU A 11 -41.97 3.17 5.30
N GLN A 12 -40.86 3.39 5.99
CA GLN A 12 -40.64 4.64 6.72
C GLN A 12 -39.59 5.44 5.94
N GLN A 13 -40.08 6.45 5.25
CA GLN A 13 -39.29 7.54 4.69
C GLN A 13 -38.59 8.27 5.85
N ALA A 14 -37.30 8.01 6.04
CA ALA A 14 -36.47 8.81 6.92
C ALA A 14 -36.12 10.12 6.19
N GLY A 15 -36.86 11.17 6.52
CA GLY A 15 -36.56 12.54 6.12
C GLY A 15 -35.18 12.96 6.64
N PHE A 16 -34.36 13.50 5.75
CA PHE A 16 -33.10 14.16 6.08
C PHE A 16 -33.39 15.50 6.79
N PRO A 17 -32.91 15.75 8.02
CA PRO A 17 -32.88 17.10 8.54
C PRO A 17 -31.61 17.79 8.03
N LYS A 18 -31.79 18.75 7.12
CA LYS A 18 -30.80 19.80 6.86
C LYS A 18 -30.78 20.75 8.05
N VAL A 19 -29.76 20.71 8.91
CA VAL A 19 -29.34 21.88 9.69
C VAL A 19 -27.83 21.84 9.90
N CYS A 20 -27.10 22.64 9.12
CA CYS A 20 -25.74 23.05 9.46
C CYS A 20 -25.81 23.89 10.74
N ARG A 21 -25.47 23.29 11.90
CA ARG A 21 -25.20 24.07 13.12
C ARG A 21 -23.72 24.40 13.16
N ASN A 22 -23.49 25.70 13.25
CA ASN A 22 -22.22 26.41 13.16
C ASN A 22 -21.18 25.89 14.18
N ALA A 23 -19.94 25.67 13.74
CA ALA A 23 -18.85 25.07 14.52
C ALA A 23 -18.41 25.88 15.76
N GLN A 24 -19.00 27.05 15.99
CA GLN A 24 -18.70 27.92 17.14
C GLN A 24 -19.43 27.54 18.43
N GLN A 25 -20.47 26.70 18.40
CA GLN A 25 -21.18 26.27 19.63
C GLN A 25 -20.58 25.03 20.30
N GLN A 26 -19.65 24.31 19.66
CA GLN A 26 -19.03 23.12 20.27
C GLN A 26 -17.84 23.42 21.19
N LEU A 27 -17.32 24.65 21.20
CA LEU A 27 -16.18 25.02 22.03
C LEU A 27 -16.55 25.44 23.46
N ALA A 28 -17.84 25.64 23.78
CA ALA A 28 -18.29 26.06 25.10
C ALA A 28 -18.64 24.90 26.07
N LEU A 29 -18.66 23.65 25.61
CA LEU A 29 -18.99 22.48 26.44
C LEU A 29 -17.76 21.70 26.95
N ILE A 30 -16.56 22.21 26.72
CA ILE A 30 -15.31 21.56 27.17
C ILE A 30 -14.82 22.12 28.52
N SER A 31 -15.34 23.24 29.01
CA SER A 31 -14.79 23.89 30.23
C SER A 31 -15.46 23.54 31.57
N ALA A 32 -16.34 22.55 31.64
CA ALA A 32 -16.96 22.15 32.91
C ALA A 32 -17.25 20.65 33.00
N ARG A 33 -16.24 19.80 32.79
CA ARG A 33 -16.27 18.43 33.35
C ARG A 33 -15.63 18.47 34.73
N ALA A 34 -16.47 18.64 35.76
CA ALA A 34 -16.12 18.24 37.11
C ALA A 34 -15.65 16.78 37.05
N ARG A 35 -14.42 16.54 37.51
CA ARG A 35 -13.82 15.21 37.58
C ARG A 35 -14.58 14.41 38.64
N VAL A 36 -15.57 13.61 38.22
CA VAL A 36 -16.17 12.60 39.09
C VAL A 36 -15.10 11.52 39.33
N PRO A 37 -14.68 11.27 40.58
CA PRO A 37 -13.73 10.20 40.85
C PRO A 37 -14.37 8.85 40.50
N HIS A 38 -13.63 8.00 39.77
CA HIS A 38 -14.03 6.62 39.57
C HIS A 38 -13.95 5.86 40.91
N PRO A 39 -14.92 4.98 41.23
CA PRO A 39 -15.09 4.38 42.57
C PRO A 39 -14.01 3.37 43.01
N SER A 40 -12.87 3.28 42.29
CA SER A 40 -11.76 2.38 42.60
C SER A 40 -10.41 3.09 42.75
N SER A 41 -10.39 4.43 42.73
CA SER A 41 -9.18 5.17 43.09
C SER A 41 -9.18 5.43 44.61
N PRO A 42 -8.13 5.02 45.35
CA PRO A 42 -8.01 5.40 46.75
C PRO A 42 -8.06 6.92 46.87
N GLU A 43 -8.73 7.40 47.92
CA GLU A 43 -8.84 8.83 48.19
C GLU A 43 -7.46 9.48 48.16
N ALA A 44 -7.33 10.59 47.43
CA ALA A 44 -6.07 11.30 47.35
C ALA A 44 -5.81 12.00 48.69
N GLU A 45 -4.97 11.39 49.54
CA GLU A 45 -4.53 12.01 50.79
C GLU A 45 -3.80 13.33 50.48
N LEU A 46 -4.37 14.44 50.96
CA LEU A 46 -3.78 15.78 50.80
C LEU A 46 -2.39 15.79 51.44
N GLY A 47 -1.37 16.10 50.63
CA GLY A 47 0.03 16.22 51.08
C GLY A 47 0.90 14.99 50.84
N LYS A 48 0.35 13.86 50.37
CA LYS A 48 1.16 12.70 49.97
C LYS A 48 1.18 12.50 48.44
N PRO A 49 2.31 12.07 47.86
CA PRO A 49 2.34 11.63 46.47
C PRO A 49 1.40 10.44 46.24
N GLN A 50 0.73 10.41 45.10
CA GLN A 50 -0.13 9.30 44.71
C GLN A 50 0.68 8.00 44.63
N GLU A 51 0.25 6.98 45.38
CA GLU A 51 0.87 5.66 45.33
C GLU A 51 0.65 5.03 43.95
N ARG A 52 1.73 4.54 43.34
CA ARG A 52 1.70 3.82 42.06
C ARG A 52 1.87 2.33 42.34
N THR A 53 1.14 1.48 41.63
CA THR A 53 1.17 0.01 41.79
C THR A 53 2.43 -0.67 41.20
N CYS A 54 3.56 0.04 41.16
CA CYS A 54 4.82 -0.53 40.66
C CYS A 54 5.71 -0.94 41.84
N SER A 55 6.24 -2.17 41.78
CA SER A 55 7.27 -2.62 42.71
C SER A 55 8.53 -1.80 42.48
N LEU A 56 8.91 -1.01 43.48
CA LEU A 56 10.13 -0.21 43.45
C LEU A 56 11.31 -1.05 43.95
N PRO A 57 12.51 -0.85 43.37
CA PRO A 57 13.73 -1.44 43.93
C PRO A 57 13.94 -0.97 45.37
N GLY A 58 14.55 -1.83 46.19
CA GLY A 58 14.63 -1.66 47.65
C GLY A 58 15.32 -0.36 48.11
N ILE A 59 15.27 -0.09 49.41
CA ILE A 59 15.68 1.20 50.02
C ILE A 59 17.13 1.63 49.70
N ASN A 60 18.02 0.67 49.37
CA ASN A 60 19.42 0.93 49.05
C ASN A 60 19.66 1.25 47.55
N PHE A 61 18.59 1.33 46.74
CA PHE A 61 18.71 1.65 45.32
C PHE A 61 18.77 3.16 45.10
N ASN A 62 19.87 3.62 44.50
CA ASN A 62 20.01 5.01 44.08
C ASN A 62 19.34 5.21 42.72
N TYR A 63 18.26 5.99 42.71
CA TYR A 63 17.60 6.40 41.47
C TYR A 63 18.44 7.42 40.71
N GLY A 64 18.40 7.37 39.38
CA GLY A 64 19.16 8.26 38.51
C GLY A 64 20.27 7.54 37.76
N LEU A 65 20.89 8.25 36.81
CA LEU A 65 21.95 7.70 35.99
C LEU A 65 23.29 7.90 36.71
N TYR A 66 23.87 6.82 37.25
CA TYR A 66 25.22 6.89 37.81
C TYR A 66 26.25 6.72 36.69
N ILE A 67 26.93 7.81 36.33
CA ILE A 67 28.04 7.78 35.38
C ILE A 67 29.28 7.32 36.13
N ARG A 68 29.55 6.01 36.08
CA ARG A 68 30.78 5.44 36.65
C ARG A 68 31.93 5.78 35.71
N GLY A 69 32.88 6.59 36.18
CA GLY A 69 34.11 6.88 35.42
C GLY A 69 34.95 5.63 35.29
N GLN A 70 34.82 4.92 34.16
CA GLN A 70 35.67 3.77 33.84
C GLN A 70 36.92 4.18 33.06
N ASP A 71 37.05 5.46 32.71
CA ASP A 71 38.02 5.96 31.74
C ASP A 71 39.45 6.14 32.30
N GLY A 72 39.75 5.58 33.48
CA GLY A 72 41.08 5.69 34.12
C GLY A 72 41.55 7.09 34.53
N GLY A 73 40.76 8.11 34.18
CA GLY A 73 41.06 9.51 34.42
C GLY A 73 42.17 10.06 33.50
N VAL A 74 42.68 11.23 33.90
CA VAL A 74 43.74 11.96 33.21
C VAL A 74 45.00 11.12 32.88
N PRO A 75 45.53 10.26 33.79
CA PRO A 75 46.76 9.53 33.49
C PRO A 75 46.58 8.50 32.37
N GLU A 76 45.41 7.85 32.29
CA GLU A 76 45.13 6.88 31.23
C GLU A 76 44.97 7.56 29.87
N ALA A 77 44.35 8.75 29.85
CA ALA A 77 44.14 9.56 28.65
C ALA A 77 45.45 10.14 28.06
N ILE A 78 46.41 10.52 28.90
CA ILE A 78 47.70 11.09 28.46
C ILE A 78 48.74 9.99 28.17
N GLY A 79 48.71 8.89 28.93
CA GLY A 79 49.73 7.85 28.90
C GLY A 79 49.65 6.87 27.72
N HIS A 80 48.53 6.84 26.98
CA HIS A 80 48.32 5.85 25.93
C HIS A 80 47.94 6.51 24.59
N TRP A 81 48.71 6.20 23.54
CA TRP A 81 48.30 6.51 22.17
C TRP A 81 47.22 5.51 21.77
N ASN A 82 45.95 5.82 22.09
CA ASN A 82 44.83 4.97 21.71
C ASN A 82 44.61 5.06 20.19
N VAL A 83 45.28 4.18 19.44
CA VAL A 83 44.81 3.80 18.11
C VAL A 83 43.44 3.18 18.33
N PHE A 84 42.39 3.81 17.80
CA PHE A 84 41.02 3.32 17.90
C PHE A 84 40.96 1.88 17.38
N LYS A 85 41.08 0.91 18.29
CA LYS A 85 40.77 -0.47 18.00
C LYS A 85 39.26 -0.49 17.97
N GLN A 86 38.68 -0.63 16.79
CA GLN A 86 37.27 -0.94 16.67
C GLN A 86 36.99 -2.06 17.66
N GLN A 87 36.23 -1.77 18.71
CA GLN A 87 35.73 -2.84 19.56
C GLN A 87 35.07 -3.83 18.61
N PRO A 88 35.34 -5.14 18.70
CA PRO A 88 34.53 -6.10 17.98
C PRO A 88 33.11 -5.78 18.40
N THR A 89 32.33 -5.24 17.45
CA THR A 89 30.98 -4.79 17.70
C THR A 89 30.31 -5.92 18.44
N CYS A 90 29.87 -5.68 19.68
CA CYS A 90 29.16 -6.67 20.51
C CYS A 90 28.28 -7.46 19.56
N PRO A 91 28.37 -8.81 19.50
CA PRO A 91 27.82 -9.60 18.40
C PRO A 91 26.41 -9.13 18.16
N HIS A 92 26.26 -8.23 17.17
CA HIS A 92 25.00 -7.56 16.97
C HIS A 92 24.10 -8.70 16.59
N GLU A 93 22.99 -8.90 17.31
CA GLU A 93 22.03 -9.91 16.91
C GLU A 93 21.61 -9.55 15.49
N LEU A 94 22.25 -10.21 14.52
CA LEU A 94 22.13 -9.86 13.12
C LEU A 94 20.64 -9.88 12.80
N SER A 95 20.16 -8.79 12.20
CA SER A 95 18.74 -8.64 11.93
C SER A 95 18.24 -9.83 11.10
N ARG A 96 17.04 -10.31 11.41
CA ARG A 96 16.43 -11.43 10.67
C ARG A 96 16.14 -11.03 9.23
N ASP A 97 16.50 -11.90 8.29
CA ASP A 97 16.14 -11.72 6.88
C ASP A 97 14.74 -12.29 6.59
N TYR A 98 13.73 -11.45 6.81
CA TYR A 98 12.34 -11.82 6.53
C TYR A 98 12.08 -12.12 5.05
N ILE A 99 12.86 -11.55 4.12
CA ILE A 99 12.67 -11.76 2.69
C ILE A 99 13.13 -13.17 2.33
N ALA A 100 14.33 -13.56 2.75
CA ALA A 100 14.83 -14.92 2.53
C ALA A 100 13.94 -15.96 3.19
N MET A 101 13.52 -15.73 4.45
CA MET A 101 12.60 -16.63 5.16
C MET A 101 11.27 -16.81 4.42
N ASN A 102 10.62 -15.70 4.02
CA ASN A 102 9.32 -15.77 3.33
C ASN A 102 9.46 -16.45 1.96
N ARG A 103 10.56 -16.22 1.23
CA ARG A 103 10.83 -16.92 -0.03
C ARG A 103 11.01 -18.42 0.19
N GLY A 104 11.67 -18.83 1.27
CA GLY A 104 11.79 -20.23 1.67
C GLY A 104 10.45 -20.87 2.02
N ALA A 105 9.62 -20.17 2.80
CA ALA A 105 8.28 -20.63 3.16
C ALA A 105 7.39 -20.85 1.93
N VAL A 106 7.42 -19.91 0.97
CA VAL A 106 6.69 -20.04 -0.31
C VAL A 106 7.22 -21.23 -1.12
N LYS A 107 8.54 -21.46 -1.16
CA LYS A 107 9.12 -22.64 -1.82
C LYS A 107 8.70 -23.95 -1.15
N ALA A 108 8.51 -23.95 0.16
CA ALA A 108 8.02 -25.09 0.93
C ALA A 108 6.49 -25.28 0.82
N GLY A 109 5.79 -24.41 0.08
CA GLY A 109 4.33 -24.48 -0.09
C GLY A 109 3.54 -23.94 1.11
N LEU A 110 4.18 -23.20 2.01
CA LEU A 110 3.52 -22.59 3.18
C LEU A 110 2.96 -21.21 2.79
N VAL A 111 1.64 -21.13 2.68
CA VAL A 111 0.92 -19.93 2.22
C VAL A 111 0.16 -19.25 3.36
N THR A 112 -0.11 -19.97 4.45
CA THR A 112 -0.83 -19.42 5.60
C THR A 112 0.08 -18.58 6.50
N ALA A 113 -0.46 -17.54 7.15
CA ALA A 113 0.28 -16.70 8.08
C ALA A 113 0.84 -17.50 9.28
N ARG A 114 0.07 -18.46 9.81
CA ARG A 114 0.46 -19.31 10.94
C ARG A 114 1.61 -20.26 10.56
N GLU A 115 1.56 -20.82 9.37
CA GLU A 115 2.63 -21.65 8.81
C GLU A 115 3.91 -20.83 8.60
N ASN A 116 3.79 -19.61 8.05
CA ASN A 116 4.92 -18.70 7.91
C ASN A 116 5.54 -18.34 9.26
N PHE A 117 4.73 -18.13 10.30
CA PHE A 117 5.22 -17.90 11.66
C PHE A 117 6.04 -19.08 12.18
N HIS A 118 5.52 -20.30 12.07
CA HIS A 118 6.25 -21.51 12.45
C HIS A 118 7.52 -21.71 11.60
N TYR A 119 7.46 -21.41 10.31
CA TYR A 119 8.63 -21.50 9.43
C TYR A 119 9.75 -20.55 9.87
N ARG A 120 9.41 -19.32 10.29
CA ARG A 120 10.38 -18.33 10.82
C ARG A 120 10.98 -18.74 12.18
N GLN A 121 10.23 -19.49 13.00
CA GLN A 121 10.76 -20.03 14.25
C GLN A 121 11.78 -21.14 14.01
N LEU A 122 11.53 -21.99 13.01
CA LEU A 122 12.38 -23.14 12.69
C LEU A 122 13.57 -22.77 11.80
N ASN A 123 13.46 -21.72 10.98
CA ASN A 123 14.48 -21.31 10.03
C ASN A 123 14.94 -19.87 10.31
N ASP A 124 15.89 -19.72 11.25
CA ASP A 124 16.46 -18.41 11.61
C ASP A 124 17.59 -18.00 10.63
N ILE A 125 17.21 -17.37 9.51
CA ILE A 125 18.14 -16.76 8.55
C ILE A 125 18.43 -15.31 8.97
N ARG A 126 19.69 -14.99 9.26
CA ARG A 126 20.11 -13.63 9.64
C ARG A 126 20.87 -12.94 8.52
N VAL A 127 20.67 -11.64 8.36
CA VAL A 127 21.39 -10.80 7.38
C VAL A 127 22.84 -10.71 7.81
N SER A 128 23.76 -11.15 6.95
CA SER A 128 25.18 -11.01 7.22
C SER A 128 25.61 -9.54 7.10
N ASP A 129 26.46 -9.07 8.00
CA ASP A 129 27.05 -7.73 7.92
C ASP A 129 27.95 -7.57 6.66
N GLN A 130 28.27 -8.69 5.99
CA GLN A 130 29.03 -8.70 4.74
C GLN A 130 28.17 -8.35 3.51
N ASP A 131 26.85 -8.54 3.53
CA ASP A 131 26.00 -8.16 2.40
C ASP A 131 25.89 -6.62 2.28
N ASP A 132 25.94 -5.91 3.41
CA ASP A 132 26.06 -4.44 3.40
C ASP A 132 27.40 -3.99 2.79
N ARG A 133 28.47 -4.79 2.87
CA ARG A 133 29.75 -4.49 2.21
C ARG A 133 29.66 -4.54 0.69
N ARG A 134 28.69 -5.26 0.11
CA ARG A 134 28.47 -5.23 -1.35
C ARG A 134 27.82 -3.93 -1.82
N LEU A 135 27.04 -3.28 -0.95
CA LEU A 135 26.45 -1.95 -1.19
C LEU A 135 27.42 -0.83 -0.82
N LYS A 136 28.28 -1.04 0.17
CA LYS A 136 29.45 -0.20 0.45
C LYS A 136 30.59 -0.64 -0.48
N LYS A 137 30.43 -0.40 -1.79
CA LYS A 137 31.60 -0.32 -2.69
C LYS A 137 32.66 0.48 -1.96
N GLU A 138 33.80 -0.14 -1.69
CA GLU A 138 34.98 0.58 -1.22
C GLU A 138 35.12 1.84 -2.09
N PRO A 139 35.33 3.03 -1.50
CA PRO A 139 35.57 4.21 -2.29
C PRO A 139 36.67 3.87 -3.29
N PRO A 140 36.49 4.14 -4.60
CA PRO A 140 37.53 3.86 -5.58
C PRO A 140 38.85 4.46 -5.09
N SER A 141 39.98 3.81 -5.31
CA SER A 141 41.29 4.34 -4.89
C SER A 141 41.55 5.66 -5.59
N LEU A 142 41.81 6.73 -4.83
CA LEU A 142 41.93 8.10 -5.33
C LEU A 142 43.41 8.50 -5.31
N PRO A 143 43.92 9.17 -6.36
CA PRO A 143 45.31 9.55 -6.42
C PRO A 143 45.67 10.59 -5.35
N PRO A 144 46.91 10.61 -4.81
CA PRO A 144 47.32 11.44 -3.68
C PRO A 144 47.18 12.96 -3.88
N ASN A 145 47.17 13.43 -5.13
CA ASN A 145 47.04 14.84 -5.49
C ASN A 145 45.59 15.29 -5.71
N MET A 146 44.60 14.46 -5.39
CA MET A 146 43.19 14.81 -5.56
C MET A 146 42.58 15.28 -4.23
N THR A 147 42.27 16.57 -4.14
CA THR A 147 41.58 17.16 -2.98
C THR A 147 40.08 16.85 -3.02
N PHE A 148 39.56 16.26 -1.95
CA PHE A 148 38.11 16.10 -1.75
C PHE A 148 37.58 17.27 -0.93
N GLY A 149 36.64 18.00 -1.53
CA GLY A 149 35.68 18.83 -0.82
C GLY A 149 34.29 18.29 -1.10
N ILE A 150 33.42 18.33 -0.09
CA ILE A 150 31.99 18.13 -0.30
C ILE A 150 31.54 19.33 -1.13
N ARG A 151 31.19 19.13 -2.41
CA ARG A 151 30.49 20.16 -3.17
C ARG A 151 29.27 20.54 -2.35
N ALA A 152 29.09 21.83 -2.07
CA ALA A 152 27.94 22.31 -1.34
C ALA A 152 26.69 21.68 -1.97
N ARG A 153 25.92 20.95 -1.16
CA ARG A 153 24.65 20.37 -1.61
C ARG A 153 23.86 21.55 -2.18
N PRO A 154 23.48 21.54 -3.47
CA PRO A 154 22.64 22.60 -3.98
C PRO A 154 21.43 22.66 -3.05
N SER A 155 21.05 23.88 -2.64
CA SER A 155 19.84 24.05 -1.85
C SER A 155 18.71 23.28 -2.54
N THR A 156 17.82 22.65 -1.76
CA THR A 156 16.54 22.17 -2.29
C THR A 156 16.02 23.24 -3.23
N PRO A 157 15.76 22.95 -4.52
CA PRO A 157 15.58 23.97 -5.54
C PRO A 157 14.31 24.76 -5.22
N PHE A 158 14.45 25.78 -4.39
CA PHE A 158 13.37 26.63 -3.92
C PHE A 158 12.74 27.36 -5.12
N PHE A 159 13.55 27.59 -6.15
CA PHE A 159 13.12 28.11 -7.43
C PHE A 159 12.09 27.21 -8.14
N ASP A 160 12.14 25.88 -7.96
CA ASP A 160 11.12 24.96 -8.51
C ASP A 160 9.78 25.07 -7.78
N LEU A 161 9.80 25.45 -6.50
CA LEU A 161 8.61 25.77 -5.73
C LEU A 161 8.02 27.12 -6.19
N LEU A 162 8.85 28.14 -6.36
CA LEU A 162 8.42 29.47 -6.84
C LEU A 162 7.85 29.45 -8.27
N GLN A 163 8.42 28.65 -9.16
CA GLN A 163 7.94 28.51 -10.54
C GLN A 163 6.81 27.46 -10.70
N HIS A 164 6.32 26.88 -9.61
CA HIS A 164 5.31 25.82 -9.64
C HIS A 164 5.69 24.61 -10.52
N ARG A 165 6.98 24.28 -10.64
CA ARG A 165 7.47 23.16 -11.48
C ARG A 165 6.88 21.83 -11.04
N TYR A 166 6.72 21.61 -9.74
CA TYR A 166 6.09 20.40 -9.21
C TYR A 166 4.61 20.28 -9.55
N GLN A 167 3.88 21.41 -9.61
CA GLN A 167 2.49 21.42 -10.11
C GLN A 167 2.45 21.03 -11.58
N GLN A 168 3.36 21.56 -12.40
CA GLN A 168 3.45 21.21 -13.82
C GLN A 168 3.77 19.72 -14.02
N LEU A 169 4.74 19.19 -13.28
CA LEU A 169 5.10 17.77 -13.30
C LEU A 169 3.90 16.89 -12.92
N TRP A 170 3.19 17.26 -11.85
CA TRP A 170 2.00 16.53 -11.42
C TRP A 170 0.90 16.55 -12.49
N VAL A 171 0.62 17.71 -13.11
CA VAL A 171 -0.35 17.80 -14.20
C VAL A 171 0.06 16.95 -15.40
N GLN A 172 1.35 16.92 -15.75
CA GLN A 172 1.86 16.07 -16.81
C GLN A 172 1.70 14.58 -16.49
N GLU A 173 2.01 14.18 -15.25
CA GLU A 173 1.86 12.82 -14.78
C GLU A 173 0.39 12.38 -14.79
N GLN A 174 -0.53 13.23 -14.34
CA GLN A 174 -1.97 12.98 -14.41
C GLN A 174 -2.45 12.81 -15.86
N LYS A 175 -2.01 13.70 -16.77
CA LYS A 175 -2.31 13.58 -18.21
C LYS A 175 -1.76 12.29 -18.79
N ALA A 176 -0.55 11.88 -18.41
CA ALA A 176 0.06 10.63 -18.85
C ALA A 176 -0.71 9.40 -18.33
N LYS A 177 -1.08 9.39 -17.05
CA LYS A 177 -1.92 8.34 -16.45
C LYS A 177 -3.27 8.21 -17.16
N GLN A 178 -3.95 9.32 -17.40
CA GLN A 178 -5.22 9.31 -18.14
C GLN A 178 -5.07 8.80 -19.58
N LYS A 179 -3.99 9.20 -20.28
CA LYS A 179 -3.69 8.68 -21.62
C LYS A 179 -3.43 7.19 -21.61
N ALA A 180 -2.66 6.68 -20.65
CA ALA A 180 -2.38 5.25 -20.48
C ALA A 180 -3.67 4.45 -20.23
N ILE A 181 -4.51 4.91 -19.30
CA ILE A 181 -5.82 4.30 -19.02
C ILE A 181 -6.70 4.29 -20.27
N LYS A 182 -6.73 5.38 -21.05
CA LYS A 182 -7.51 5.47 -22.28
C LYS A 182 -6.99 4.48 -23.34
N LEU A 183 -5.68 4.32 -23.47
CA LEU A 183 -5.07 3.34 -24.37
C LEU A 183 -5.38 1.90 -23.94
N GLU A 184 -5.26 1.58 -22.66
CA GLU A 184 -5.62 0.26 -22.12
C GLU A 184 -7.09 -0.06 -22.36
N LYS A 185 -8.00 0.90 -22.10
CA LYS A 185 -9.44 0.75 -22.38
C LYS A 185 -9.70 0.52 -23.87
N LYS A 186 -9.04 1.28 -24.76
CA LYS A 186 -9.14 1.05 -26.21
C LYS A 186 -8.66 -0.34 -26.60
N HIS A 187 -7.52 -0.77 -26.06
CA HIS A 187 -6.96 -2.09 -26.32
C HIS A 187 -7.90 -3.22 -25.86
N LYS A 188 -8.49 -3.09 -24.66
CA LYS A 188 -9.51 -4.02 -24.16
C LYS A 188 -10.78 -4.04 -25.02
N VAL A 189 -11.24 -2.88 -25.50
CA VAL A 189 -12.38 -2.79 -26.42
C VAL A 189 -12.05 -3.45 -27.77
N ILE A 190 -10.84 -3.28 -28.29
CA ILE A 190 -10.39 -3.94 -29.52
C ILE A 190 -10.32 -5.46 -29.32
N LEU A 191 -9.74 -5.94 -28.21
CA LEU A 191 -9.66 -7.35 -27.88
C LEU A 191 -11.05 -7.98 -27.62
N GLY A 192 -11.97 -7.21 -27.04
CA GLY A 192 -13.35 -7.61 -26.80
C GLY A 192 -14.24 -7.58 -28.05
N LYS A 193 -13.80 -6.94 -29.14
CA LYS A 193 -14.42 -7.15 -30.45
C LYS A 193 -13.98 -8.52 -30.94
N LEU A 194 -14.85 -9.52 -30.77
CA LEU A 194 -14.68 -10.84 -31.36
C LEU A 194 -14.45 -10.66 -32.87
N TYR A 195 -13.26 -11.06 -33.36
CA TYR A 195 -12.98 -11.03 -34.78
C TYR A 195 -14.00 -11.92 -35.51
N GLU A 196 -14.52 -11.44 -36.64
CA GLU A 196 -15.43 -12.20 -37.49
C GLU A 196 -14.68 -13.44 -38.01
N THR A 197 -15.06 -14.62 -37.52
CA THR A 197 -14.54 -15.89 -38.04
C THR A 197 -15.19 -16.22 -39.37
N ARG A 198 -14.54 -17.07 -40.19
CA ARG A 198 -15.08 -17.55 -41.48
C ARG A 198 -16.52 -18.07 -41.37
N SER A 199 -16.87 -18.71 -40.24
CA SER A 199 -18.22 -19.19 -39.95
C SER A 199 -19.24 -18.07 -39.73
N SER A 200 -18.87 -16.96 -39.06
CA SER A 200 -19.76 -15.78 -38.91
C SER A 200 -20.03 -15.11 -40.25
N GLN A 201 -18.99 -14.98 -41.09
CA GLN A 201 -19.12 -14.43 -42.45
C GLN A 201 -20.05 -15.27 -43.32
N LEU A 202 -19.94 -16.61 -43.28
CA LEU A 202 -20.82 -17.51 -44.02
C LEU A 202 -22.29 -17.45 -43.56
N ARG A 203 -22.57 -17.15 -42.28
CA ARG A 203 -23.94 -16.95 -41.78
C ARG A 203 -24.58 -15.65 -42.28
N LYS A 204 -23.78 -14.61 -42.50
CA LYS A 204 -24.24 -13.30 -43.00
C LYS A 204 -24.36 -13.27 -44.52
N TYR A 205 -23.54 -14.06 -45.21
CA TYR A 205 -23.57 -14.14 -46.65
C TYR A 205 -24.87 -14.81 -47.13
N LYS A 206 -25.75 -14.02 -47.74
CA LYS A 206 -26.87 -14.55 -48.51
C LYS A 206 -26.40 -14.68 -49.96
N PRO A 207 -26.25 -15.91 -50.49
CA PRO A 207 -25.87 -16.08 -51.88
C PRO A 207 -26.91 -15.37 -52.76
N PRO A 208 -26.48 -14.66 -53.82
CA PRO A 208 -27.40 -14.01 -54.73
C PRO A 208 -28.30 -15.11 -55.33
N VAL A 209 -29.59 -15.04 -54.98
CA VAL A 209 -30.60 -15.92 -55.56
C VAL A 209 -30.70 -15.54 -57.03
N LYS A 210 -30.19 -16.40 -57.90
CA LYS A 210 -30.53 -16.33 -59.32
C LYS A 210 -32.04 -16.55 -59.37
N LEU A 211 -32.77 -15.56 -59.88
CA LEU A 211 -34.18 -15.73 -60.23
C LEU A 211 -34.23 -16.60 -61.49
N ASP A 212 -33.82 -17.87 -61.35
CA ASP A 212 -34.06 -18.85 -62.38
C ASP A 212 -35.58 -18.93 -62.56
N ALA A 213 -36.03 -18.96 -63.82
CA ALA A 213 -37.45 -19.01 -64.14
C ALA A 213 -38.10 -20.12 -63.29
N LEU A 214 -39.16 -19.77 -62.55
CA LEU A 214 -39.92 -20.75 -61.78
C LEU A 214 -40.24 -21.92 -62.71
N TRP A 215 -39.94 -23.13 -62.24
CA TRP A 215 -40.13 -24.34 -63.03
C TRP A 215 -41.53 -24.35 -63.66
N HIS A 216 -41.57 -24.35 -64.99
CA HIS A 216 -42.83 -24.34 -65.72
C HIS A 216 -43.07 -25.74 -66.28
N MET A 217 -44.26 -26.27 -66.05
CA MET A 217 -44.63 -27.58 -66.57
C MET A 217 -44.71 -27.49 -68.11
N PRO A 218 -44.04 -28.37 -68.88
CA PRO A 218 -43.96 -28.28 -70.35
C PRO A 218 -45.33 -28.30 -71.04
N HIS A 219 -46.31 -28.96 -70.41
CA HIS A 219 -47.67 -29.07 -70.93
C HIS A 219 -48.38 -27.71 -71.06
N PHE A 220 -48.04 -26.74 -70.20
CA PHE A 220 -48.71 -25.42 -70.16
C PHE A 220 -47.97 -24.32 -70.94
N GLN A 221 -46.87 -24.64 -71.65
CA GLN A 221 -46.15 -23.63 -72.47
C GLN A 221 -46.93 -23.16 -73.71
N LYS A 222 -47.96 -23.92 -74.14
CA LYS A 222 -48.73 -23.63 -75.37
C LYS A 222 -50.01 -22.84 -75.13
N VAL A 223 -50.30 -22.43 -73.90
CA VAL A 223 -51.50 -21.65 -73.58
C VAL A 223 -51.10 -20.18 -73.55
N THR A 224 -51.50 -19.41 -74.56
CA THR A 224 -51.37 -17.95 -74.55
C THR A 224 -52.24 -17.36 -73.45
N PRO A 225 -51.73 -16.43 -72.62
CA PRO A 225 -52.57 -15.69 -71.68
C PRO A 225 -53.61 -14.90 -72.47
N GLN A 226 -54.88 -15.19 -72.25
CA GLN A 226 -55.98 -14.37 -72.75
C GLN A 226 -55.92 -13.01 -72.03
N PRO A 227 -55.93 -11.86 -72.73
CA PRO A 227 -56.06 -10.57 -72.07
C PRO A 227 -57.44 -10.51 -71.39
N GLY A 228 -57.45 -10.23 -70.08
CA GLY A 228 -58.68 -10.01 -69.33
C GLY A 228 -59.41 -8.75 -69.82
N PRO A 229 -60.75 -8.70 -69.70
CA PRO A 229 -61.51 -7.52 -70.09
C PRO A 229 -61.21 -6.35 -69.15
N GLU A 230 -61.14 -5.14 -69.73
CA GLU A 230 -60.98 -3.86 -69.03
C GLU A 230 -62.16 -3.54 -68.09
#